data_AF-A0A353F777-F1
#
_entry.id   AF-A0A353F777-F1
#
_cell.length_a   1.000
_cell.length_b   1.000
_cell.length_c   1.000
_cell.angle_alpha   90.00
_cell.angle_beta   90.00
_cell.angle_gamma   90.00
#
_symmetry.space_group_name_H-M   'P 1'
#
loop_
_entity.id
_entity.type
_entity.pdbx_description
1 polymer ?
#
loop_
_entity_poly.entity_id
_entity_poly.type
_entity_poly.pdbx_seq_one_letter_code
_entity_poly.pdbx_strand_id
1 'polypeptide(L)'
;FLLFGRDGLNCIPCHNYNGKESPGMKGYDLILTYQRLQPGWFYEFMKNPAKHRPGIIMPNYWPDGKAVQTEIMGGDTHEQLRSLWHQFSLGRSARDPKGLQSKPNKLEVADKVRVYRGRSRVAGFRGLAVGFPGGLNYAFNLENGALSAIWKGEYLTANWRSQGAGDFNPSERPIQLAQDVAFLRPKDSGLKWPLKPVMTKENPVNPDPLYPKNLGYAFRGYALGKNGNPTLRYLCGEIAIEDRFEVKSEKILKRSFDFDAKKPGVLHFRALTGQIESESGGVFKTADLRLILGSGVETVLRSIGVDGEQELLMKIPLGPEKNTYSIDYEILR
;
A
#
# COMPACT_ATOMS: atom_id res chain seq x y z
N PHE A 1 -9.69 0.87 -28.44
CA PHE A 1 -8.98 -0.42 -28.36
C PHE A 1 -7.50 -0.16 -28.59
N LEU A 2 -6.61 -0.62 -27.70
CA LEU A 2 -5.16 -0.40 -27.86
C LEU A 2 -4.60 -1.45 -28.80
N LEU A 3 -4.28 -1.07 -30.04
CA LEU A 3 -3.75 -1.95 -31.10
C LEU A 3 -2.52 -2.78 -30.69
N PHE A 4 -1.78 -2.35 -29.68
CA PHE A 4 -0.49 -2.93 -29.28
C PHE A 4 -0.59 -4.12 -28.33
N GLY A 5 -1.75 -4.28 -27.70
CA GLY A 5 -1.96 -5.30 -26.69
C GLY A 5 -2.04 -6.71 -27.28
N ARG A 6 -2.15 -7.69 -26.38
CA ARG A 6 -2.30 -9.11 -26.73
C ARG A 6 -3.42 -9.37 -27.74
N ASP A 7 -4.51 -8.60 -27.65
CA ASP A 7 -5.71 -8.77 -28.48
C ASP A 7 -5.65 -7.96 -29.80
N GLY A 8 -4.48 -7.41 -30.16
CA GLY A 8 -4.27 -6.62 -31.37
C GLY A 8 -3.08 -7.13 -32.20
N LEU A 9 -2.17 -6.23 -32.55
CA LEU A 9 -0.91 -6.55 -33.24
C LEU A 9 0.13 -7.21 -32.34
N ASN A 10 -0.12 -7.34 -31.03
CA ASN A 10 0.75 -8.06 -30.10
C ASN A 10 2.22 -7.61 -30.17
N CYS A 11 2.47 -6.29 -30.12
CA CYS A 11 3.81 -5.71 -30.21
C CYS A 11 4.62 -5.86 -28.90
N ILE A 12 3.92 -5.88 -27.77
CA ILE A 12 4.50 -5.87 -26.42
C ILE A 12 5.29 -7.11 -25.97
N PRO A 13 5.14 -8.32 -26.55
CA PRO A 13 6.05 -9.43 -26.25
C PRO A 13 7.48 -9.19 -26.72
N CYS A 14 7.67 -8.32 -27.71
CA CYS A 14 8.97 -8.07 -28.35
C CYS A 14 9.51 -6.65 -28.14
N HIS A 15 8.74 -5.76 -27.53
CA HIS A 15 9.13 -4.38 -27.32
C HIS A 15 8.77 -3.91 -25.92
N ASN A 16 9.68 -3.12 -25.35
CA ASN A 16 9.37 -2.36 -24.15
C ASN A 16 8.26 -1.33 -24.44
N TYR A 17 7.53 -0.94 -23.39
CA TYR A 17 6.49 0.08 -23.53
C TYR A 17 6.41 0.93 -22.26
N ASN A 18 6.61 2.25 -22.42
CA ASN A 18 6.51 3.24 -21.35
C ASN A 18 7.39 2.87 -20.13
N GLY A 19 8.64 2.47 -20.38
CA GLY A 19 9.61 2.04 -19.40
C GLY A 19 9.42 0.63 -18.85
N LYS A 20 8.42 -0.13 -19.32
CA LYS A 20 8.17 -1.50 -18.88
C LYS A 20 8.81 -2.49 -19.84
N GLU A 21 9.53 -3.47 -19.28
CA GLU A 21 10.16 -4.51 -20.06
C GLU A 21 9.11 -5.43 -20.71
N SER A 22 9.37 -5.80 -21.96
CA SER A 22 8.67 -6.88 -22.65
C SER A 22 8.87 -8.22 -21.92
N PRO A 23 7.87 -9.12 -21.89
CA PRO A 23 8.02 -10.46 -21.33
C PRO A 23 8.91 -11.40 -22.17
N GLY A 24 9.20 -11.07 -23.43
CA GLY A 24 10.05 -11.84 -24.34
C GLY A 24 11.31 -11.08 -24.76
N MET A 25 11.35 -10.63 -26.02
CA MET A 25 12.52 -9.94 -26.57
C MET A 25 12.54 -8.46 -26.18
N LYS A 26 13.69 -7.93 -25.76
CA LYS A 26 13.85 -6.54 -25.33
C LYS A 26 14.08 -5.57 -26.50
N GLY A 27 13.10 -5.44 -27.39
CA GLY A 27 13.09 -4.41 -28.43
C GLY A 27 12.97 -2.99 -27.85
N TYR A 28 13.18 -1.98 -28.69
CA TYR A 28 13.10 -0.57 -28.29
C TYR A 28 11.76 -0.22 -27.64
N ASP A 29 11.79 0.71 -26.68
CA ASP A 29 10.59 1.25 -26.06
C ASP A 29 9.74 2.00 -27.08
N LEU A 30 8.56 1.47 -27.37
CA LEU A 30 7.68 1.98 -28.41
C LEU A 30 7.18 3.40 -28.13
N ILE A 31 7.12 3.82 -26.86
CA ILE A 31 6.70 5.18 -26.50
C ILE A 31 7.70 6.24 -26.97
N LEU A 32 8.96 5.87 -27.19
CA LEU A 32 9.96 6.79 -27.72
C LEU A 32 9.87 6.96 -29.24
N THR A 33 9.06 6.16 -29.94
CA THR A 33 8.91 6.21 -31.40
C THR A 33 8.58 7.62 -31.90
N TYR A 34 7.58 8.27 -31.31
CA TYR A 34 7.13 9.60 -31.74
C TYR A 34 8.21 10.68 -31.57
N GLN A 35 9.07 10.55 -30.54
CA GLN A 35 10.15 11.51 -30.29
C GLN A 35 11.36 11.30 -31.20
N ARG A 36 11.56 10.08 -31.70
CA ARG A 36 12.81 9.69 -32.39
C ARG A 36 12.66 9.56 -33.90
N LEU A 37 11.45 9.31 -34.39
CA LEU A 37 11.19 9.00 -35.79
C LEU A 37 10.31 10.08 -36.43
N GLN A 38 10.37 10.16 -37.75
CA GLN A 38 9.45 10.97 -38.55
C GLN A 38 8.25 10.11 -38.99
N PRO A 39 7.03 10.67 -39.09
CA PRO A 39 5.81 9.91 -39.37
C PRO A 39 5.87 9.16 -40.71
N GLY A 40 6.40 9.80 -41.76
CA GLY A 40 6.57 9.17 -43.07
C GLY A 40 7.51 7.96 -43.01
N TRP A 41 8.65 8.10 -42.31
CA TRP A 41 9.59 6.98 -42.12
C TRP A 41 8.94 5.85 -41.33
N PHE A 42 8.20 6.17 -40.27
CA PHE A 42 7.48 5.17 -39.48
C PHE A 42 6.49 4.39 -40.34
N TYR A 43 5.68 5.05 -41.18
CA TYR A 43 4.72 4.37 -42.05
C TYR A 43 5.39 3.46 -43.08
N GLU A 44 6.47 3.91 -43.73
CA GLU A 44 7.23 3.07 -44.65
C GLU A 44 7.83 1.86 -43.94
N PHE A 45 8.44 2.07 -42.77
CA PHE A 45 9.02 0.99 -41.99
C PHE A 45 7.98 -0.05 -41.55
N MET A 46 6.82 0.38 -41.05
CA MET A 46 5.78 -0.55 -40.59
C MET A 46 5.19 -1.38 -41.73
N LYS A 47 5.07 -0.84 -42.95
CA LYS A 47 4.57 -1.57 -44.13
C LYS A 47 5.51 -2.66 -44.60
N ASN A 48 6.82 -2.49 -44.44
CA ASN A 48 7.80 -3.51 -44.82
C ASN A 48 9.09 -3.41 -44.01
N PRO A 49 9.11 -3.91 -42.76
CA PRO A 49 10.29 -3.81 -41.89
C PRO A 49 11.51 -4.53 -42.47
N ALA A 50 11.31 -5.68 -43.13
CA ALA A 50 12.37 -6.50 -43.69
C ALA A 50 13.10 -5.83 -44.85
N LYS A 51 12.44 -4.95 -45.62
CA LYS A 51 13.07 -4.13 -46.67
C LYS A 51 14.10 -3.16 -46.09
N HIS A 52 13.86 -2.63 -44.89
CA HIS A 52 14.75 -1.68 -44.23
C HIS A 52 15.81 -2.37 -43.38
N ARG A 53 15.48 -3.53 -42.80
CA ARG A 53 16.42 -4.34 -42.01
C ARG A 53 16.23 -5.83 -42.35
N PRO A 54 17.02 -6.37 -43.29
CA PRO A 54 17.01 -7.79 -43.58
C PRO A 54 17.25 -8.64 -42.32
N GLY A 55 16.45 -9.70 -42.14
CA GLY A 55 16.54 -10.59 -40.97
C GLY A 55 15.95 -10.04 -39.67
N ILE A 56 15.21 -8.92 -39.70
CA ILE A 56 14.48 -8.45 -38.52
C ILE A 56 13.39 -9.45 -38.11
N ILE A 57 13.26 -9.71 -36.81
CA ILE A 57 12.26 -10.62 -36.25
C ILE A 57 10.85 -10.01 -36.26
N MET A 58 10.76 -8.68 -36.38
CA MET A 58 9.49 -7.96 -36.41
C MET A 58 8.60 -8.46 -37.55
N PRO A 59 7.38 -8.94 -37.25
CA PRO A 59 6.47 -9.44 -38.28
C PRO A 59 6.04 -8.34 -39.25
N ASN A 60 5.68 -8.74 -40.47
CA ASN A 60 5.02 -7.85 -41.42
C ASN A 60 3.51 -7.90 -41.22
N TYR A 61 2.94 -6.82 -40.65
CA TYR A 61 1.50 -6.71 -40.43
C TYR A 61 0.74 -6.03 -41.57
N TRP A 62 1.45 -5.46 -42.56
CA TRP A 62 0.84 -4.84 -43.74
C TRP A 62 1.54 -5.25 -45.05
N PRO A 63 1.60 -6.56 -45.39
CA PRO A 63 2.14 -7.01 -46.66
C PRO A 63 1.39 -6.32 -47.81
N ASP A 64 2.15 -5.86 -48.81
CA ASP A 64 1.64 -5.08 -49.95
C ASP A 64 0.79 -3.86 -49.55
N GLY A 65 1.01 -3.32 -48.35
CA GLY A 65 0.28 -2.18 -47.80
C GLY A 65 -1.13 -2.52 -47.30
N LYS A 66 -1.48 -3.80 -47.13
CA LYS A 66 -2.81 -4.25 -46.67
C LYS A 66 -2.74 -4.87 -45.29
N ALA A 67 -3.59 -4.42 -44.36
CA ALA A 67 -3.62 -4.92 -43.00
C ALA A 67 -3.97 -6.42 -42.93
N VAL A 68 -3.16 -7.20 -42.22
CA VAL A 68 -3.47 -8.61 -41.93
C VAL A 68 -4.57 -8.75 -40.87
N GLN A 69 -4.72 -7.76 -39.99
CA GLN A 69 -5.76 -7.73 -38.96
C GLN A 69 -6.98 -6.96 -39.46
N THR A 70 -7.83 -7.61 -40.25
CA THR A 70 -9.01 -6.99 -40.88
C THR A 70 -10.12 -6.63 -39.90
N GLU A 71 -10.20 -7.35 -38.77
CA GLU A 71 -11.21 -7.08 -37.73
C GLU A 71 -10.96 -5.79 -36.94
N ILE A 72 -9.75 -5.23 -37.04
CA ILE A 72 -9.38 -4.00 -36.34
C ILE A 72 -9.55 -2.83 -37.30
N MET A 73 -10.42 -1.86 -36.95
CA MET A 73 -10.67 -0.66 -37.78
C MET A 73 -11.08 -1.01 -39.23
N GLY A 74 -11.80 -2.12 -39.40
CA GLY A 74 -12.23 -2.58 -40.73
C GLY A 74 -11.09 -2.92 -41.69
N GLY A 75 -9.88 -3.18 -41.18
CA GLY A 75 -8.72 -3.51 -41.99
C GLY A 75 -8.11 -2.31 -42.72
N ASP A 76 -8.48 -1.09 -42.34
CA ASP A 76 -7.90 0.12 -42.94
C ASP A 76 -6.46 0.31 -42.46
N THR A 77 -5.51 0.11 -43.38
CA THR A 77 -4.07 0.28 -43.13
C THR A 77 -3.73 1.69 -42.60
N HIS A 78 -4.33 2.74 -43.17
CA HIS A 78 -4.01 4.11 -42.80
C HIS A 78 -4.52 4.44 -41.40
N GLU A 79 -5.74 4.04 -41.06
CA GLU A 79 -6.31 4.25 -39.73
C GLU A 79 -5.56 3.45 -38.67
N GLN A 80 -5.16 2.21 -38.97
CA GLN A 80 -4.34 1.43 -38.06
C GLN A 80 -2.99 2.10 -37.80
N LEU A 81 -2.24 2.46 -38.84
CA LEU A 81 -0.93 3.11 -38.69
C LEU A 81 -1.03 4.49 -38.01
N ARG A 82 -2.04 5.29 -38.35
CA ARG A 82 -2.29 6.59 -37.72
C ARG A 82 -2.63 6.44 -36.24
N SER A 83 -3.41 5.42 -35.89
CA SER A 83 -3.75 5.12 -34.50
C SER A 83 -2.52 4.67 -33.70
N LEU A 84 -1.60 3.92 -34.32
CA LEU A 84 -0.34 3.59 -33.67
C LEU A 84 0.48 4.86 -33.39
N TRP A 85 0.60 5.71 -34.41
CA TRP A 85 1.34 6.97 -34.31
C TRP A 85 0.76 7.91 -33.25
N HIS A 86 -0.57 8.06 -33.23
CA HIS A 86 -1.26 8.85 -32.21
C HIS A 86 -1.04 8.31 -30.81
N GLN A 87 -1.09 6.99 -30.61
CA GLN A 87 -0.80 6.42 -29.29
C GLN A 87 0.63 6.76 -28.83
N PHE A 88 1.61 6.67 -29.73
CA PHE A 88 2.99 7.03 -29.42
C PHE A 88 3.15 8.52 -29.15
N SER A 89 2.33 9.39 -29.76
CA SER A 89 2.35 10.83 -29.49
C SER A 89 1.93 11.19 -28.07
N LEU A 90 1.20 10.32 -27.37
CA LEU A 90 0.81 10.53 -25.97
C LEU A 90 1.99 10.41 -24.99
N GLY A 91 3.15 9.90 -25.44
CA GLY A 91 4.34 9.79 -24.62
C GLY A 91 4.08 8.98 -23.34
N ARG A 92 4.58 9.47 -22.20
CA ARG A 92 4.42 8.80 -20.90
C ARG A 92 2.98 8.77 -20.38
N SER A 93 2.10 9.60 -20.92
CA SER A 93 0.67 9.63 -20.58
C SER A 93 -0.13 8.53 -21.29
N ALA A 94 0.50 7.80 -22.21
CA ALA A 94 -0.10 6.67 -22.91
C ALA A 94 -0.51 5.56 -21.93
N ARG A 95 -1.77 5.13 -22.02
CA ARG A 95 -2.29 3.99 -21.24
C ARG A 95 -1.52 2.71 -21.59
N ASP A 96 -1.32 1.86 -20.59
CA ASP A 96 -0.73 0.54 -20.79
C ASP A 96 -1.61 -0.36 -21.66
N PRO A 97 -1.03 -1.05 -22.67
CA PRO A 97 -1.73 -2.04 -23.44
C PRO A 97 -2.04 -3.29 -22.61
N LYS A 98 -3.15 -3.96 -22.94
CA LYS A 98 -3.52 -5.24 -22.35
C LYS A 98 -2.44 -6.30 -22.63
N GLY A 99 -2.10 -7.10 -21.64
CA GLY A 99 -1.08 -8.16 -21.75
C GLY A 99 0.33 -7.72 -21.37
N LEU A 100 0.56 -6.44 -21.10
CA LEU A 100 1.81 -5.95 -20.53
C LEU A 100 1.83 -6.32 -19.04
N GLN A 101 2.08 -7.61 -18.75
CA GLN A 101 2.10 -8.10 -17.38
C GLN A 101 3.30 -7.51 -16.67
N SER A 102 3.06 -6.56 -15.77
CA SER A 102 3.96 -6.38 -14.64
C SER A 102 3.77 -7.63 -13.78
N LYS A 103 4.72 -8.58 -13.82
CA LYS A 103 4.80 -9.55 -12.72
C LYS A 103 4.83 -8.71 -11.43
N PRO A 104 3.88 -8.90 -10.50
CA PRO A 104 3.95 -8.19 -9.24
C PRO A 104 5.27 -8.58 -8.57
N ASN A 105 6.05 -7.61 -8.09
CA ASN A 105 7.25 -7.94 -7.34
C ASN A 105 6.79 -8.41 -5.96
N LYS A 106 6.46 -9.71 -5.86
CA LYS A 106 6.11 -10.34 -4.59
C LYS A 106 7.36 -10.36 -3.71
N LEU A 107 7.20 -9.89 -2.47
CA LEU A 107 8.16 -10.11 -1.42
C LEU A 107 7.59 -11.18 -0.49
N GLU A 108 8.41 -12.18 -0.21
CA GLU A 108 8.07 -13.30 0.65
C GLU A 108 8.82 -13.21 1.97
N VAL A 109 8.28 -13.84 3.01
CA VAL A 109 8.94 -14.00 4.31
C VAL A 109 9.30 -15.47 4.46
N ALA A 110 10.58 -15.76 4.64
CA ALA A 110 11.08 -17.11 4.82
C ALA A 110 11.32 -17.39 6.30
N ASP A 111 12.58 -17.34 6.73
CA ASP A 111 13.10 -17.75 8.03
C ASP A 111 13.15 -16.64 9.09
N LYS A 112 13.17 -15.38 8.67
CA LYS A 112 13.29 -14.20 9.56
C LYS A 112 12.27 -13.14 9.26
N VAL A 113 12.00 -12.30 10.27
CA VAL A 113 11.10 -11.15 10.12
C VAL A 113 11.62 -10.24 9.02
N ARG A 114 10.73 -9.80 8.13
CA ARG A 114 11.04 -8.83 7.08
C ARG A 114 10.27 -7.55 7.27
N VAL A 115 10.93 -6.45 6.92
CA VAL A 115 10.40 -5.10 7.01
C VAL A 115 10.49 -4.45 5.63
N TYR A 116 9.43 -3.77 5.21
CA TYR A 116 9.42 -2.98 3.98
C TYR A 116 8.81 -1.60 4.25
N ARG A 117 9.40 -0.55 3.67
CA ARG A 117 8.91 0.83 3.79
C ARG A 117 8.48 1.35 2.43
N GLY A 118 7.39 2.10 2.41
CA GLY A 118 6.90 2.73 1.19
C GLY A 118 5.53 3.32 1.39
N ARG A 119 4.97 3.88 0.31
CA ARG A 119 3.56 4.27 0.29
C ARG A 119 2.69 3.01 0.26
N SER A 120 1.56 3.02 0.94
CA SER A 120 0.60 1.92 0.88
C SER A 120 -0.83 2.41 0.96
N ARG A 121 -1.75 1.71 0.30
CA ARG A 121 -3.19 1.98 0.42
C ARG A 121 -3.69 1.75 1.85
N VAL A 122 -3.07 0.81 2.58
CA VAL A 122 -3.47 0.46 3.94
C VAL A 122 -2.65 1.15 5.03
N ALA A 123 -1.60 1.89 4.69
CA ALA A 123 -0.69 2.51 5.68
C ALA A 123 -0.24 3.94 5.32
N GLY A 124 -0.84 4.57 4.31
CA GLY A 124 -0.58 5.96 3.94
C GLY A 124 0.77 6.18 3.25
N PHE A 125 1.27 7.42 3.27
CA PHE A 125 2.50 7.82 2.57
C PHE A 125 3.78 7.33 3.24
N ARG A 126 3.74 7.11 4.57
CA ARG A 126 4.86 6.61 5.37
C ARG A 126 4.51 5.26 5.99
N GLY A 127 4.19 4.29 5.14
CA GLY A 127 3.88 2.93 5.57
C GLY A 127 5.11 2.13 5.95
N LEU A 128 4.94 1.24 6.92
CA LEU A 128 5.85 0.16 7.28
C LEU A 128 5.06 -1.15 7.22
N ALA A 129 5.48 -2.11 6.42
CA ALA A 129 4.99 -3.47 6.49
C ALA A 129 5.99 -4.33 7.25
N VAL A 130 5.50 -5.24 8.08
CA VAL A 130 6.31 -6.22 8.79
C VAL A 130 5.67 -7.59 8.61
N GLY A 131 6.46 -8.55 8.17
CA GLY A 131 6.01 -9.91 7.94
C GLY A 131 6.82 -10.89 8.77
N PHE A 132 6.14 -11.76 9.50
CA PHE A 132 6.74 -12.78 10.34
C PHE A 132 6.77 -14.14 9.62
N PRO A 133 7.79 -14.98 9.91
CA PRO A 133 7.72 -16.40 9.57
C PRO A 133 6.40 -17.01 10.09
N GLY A 134 5.76 -17.85 9.29
CA GLY A 134 4.41 -18.37 9.58
C GLY A 134 3.26 -17.53 8.98
N GLY A 135 3.56 -16.44 8.29
CA GLY A 135 2.61 -15.74 7.43
C GLY A 135 1.70 -14.74 8.13
N LEU A 136 1.92 -14.43 9.41
CA LEU A 136 1.30 -13.27 10.05
C LEU A 136 2.04 -12.01 9.65
N ASN A 137 1.29 -10.99 9.23
CA ASN A 137 1.83 -9.74 8.73
C ASN A 137 1.01 -8.57 9.27
N TYR A 138 1.66 -7.41 9.41
CA TYR A 138 0.98 -6.17 9.73
C TYR A 138 1.54 -4.98 8.96
N ALA A 139 0.74 -3.92 8.87
CA ALA A 139 1.14 -2.62 8.38
C ALA A 139 0.95 -1.56 9.46
N PHE A 140 1.90 -0.66 9.55
CA PHE A 140 1.93 0.45 10.49
C PHE A 140 2.07 1.76 9.73
N ASN A 141 1.19 2.70 10.03
CA ASN A 141 1.25 4.06 9.52
C ASN A 141 2.19 4.89 10.40
N LEU A 142 3.43 5.11 9.93
CA LEU A 142 4.45 5.87 10.68
C LEU A 142 4.17 7.38 10.70
N GLU A 143 3.26 7.88 9.86
CA GLU A 143 2.84 9.28 9.87
C GLU A 143 1.92 9.59 11.05
N ASN A 144 1.07 8.63 11.43
CA ASN A 144 0.05 8.80 12.47
C ASN A 144 0.31 7.96 13.73
N GLY A 145 1.26 7.01 13.70
CA GLY A 145 1.55 6.18 14.86
C GLY A 145 0.54 5.05 15.08
N ALA A 146 -0.04 4.51 14.00
CA ALA A 146 -1.16 3.59 14.07
C ALA A 146 -0.87 2.24 13.41
N LEU A 147 -1.26 1.16 14.09
CA LEU A 147 -1.40 -0.14 13.47
C LEU A 147 -2.60 -0.08 12.53
N SER A 148 -2.36 -0.16 11.22
CA SER A 148 -3.36 0.18 10.22
C SER A 148 -3.91 -1.04 9.47
N ALA A 149 -3.19 -2.16 9.48
CA ALA A 149 -3.70 -3.42 8.94
C ALA A 149 -3.01 -4.65 9.54
N ILE A 150 -3.74 -5.77 9.58
CA ILE A 150 -3.23 -7.11 9.92
C ILE A 150 -3.73 -8.10 8.87
N TRP A 151 -2.89 -9.05 8.45
CA TRP A 151 -3.30 -10.13 7.54
C TRP A 151 -2.50 -11.43 7.76
N LYS A 152 -3.10 -12.55 7.37
CA LYS A 152 -2.46 -13.87 7.33
C LYS A 152 -2.28 -14.31 5.88
N GLY A 153 -1.16 -14.96 5.58
CA GLY A 153 -0.81 -15.53 4.26
C GLY A 153 0.39 -14.84 3.62
N GLU A 154 0.36 -14.67 2.29
CA GLU A 154 1.45 -14.04 1.55
C GLU A 154 1.72 -12.60 2.05
N TYR A 155 3.00 -12.21 2.08
CA TYR A 155 3.43 -10.96 2.69
C TYR A 155 2.98 -9.72 1.89
N LEU A 156 3.67 -9.35 0.81
CA LEU A 156 3.26 -8.16 0.04
C LEU A 156 3.73 -8.17 -1.40
N THR A 157 3.13 -7.28 -2.18
CA THR A 157 3.63 -6.86 -3.49
C THR A 157 4.26 -5.47 -3.35
N ALA A 158 5.46 -5.31 -3.90
CA ALA A 158 6.18 -4.04 -3.92
C ALA A 158 6.30 -3.51 -5.35
N ASN A 159 6.17 -2.21 -5.54
CA ASN A 159 6.46 -1.56 -6.80
C ASN A 159 7.52 -0.48 -6.60
N TRP A 160 8.62 -0.59 -7.36
CA TRP A 160 9.72 0.38 -7.35
C TRP A 160 9.69 1.31 -8.57
N ARG A 161 8.62 1.26 -9.37
CA ARG A 161 8.56 1.93 -10.68
C ARG A 161 8.21 3.43 -10.60
N SER A 162 8.06 3.97 -9.39
CA SER A 162 7.82 5.40 -9.15
C SER A 162 9.05 6.02 -8.48
N GLN A 163 9.37 7.27 -8.84
CA GLN A 163 10.38 8.08 -8.14
C GLN A 163 10.03 8.16 -6.63
N GLY A 164 10.98 7.84 -5.74
CA GLY A 164 10.81 7.84 -4.28
C GLY A 164 11.09 6.48 -3.60
N ALA A 165 10.47 6.24 -2.43
CA ALA A 165 10.67 5.05 -1.59
C ALA A 165 9.88 3.80 -2.03
N GLY A 166 9.32 3.80 -3.24
CA GLY A 166 8.41 2.75 -3.73
C GLY A 166 7.05 2.70 -3.01
N ASP A 167 6.19 1.79 -3.47
CA ASP A 167 4.93 1.44 -2.81
C ASP A 167 4.85 -0.05 -2.48
N PHE A 168 4.02 -0.39 -1.50
CA PHE A 168 3.67 -1.77 -1.18
C PHE A 168 2.17 -1.92 -0.91
N ASN A 169 1.63 -3.10 -1.19
CA ASN A 169 0.29 -3.49 -0.77
C ASN A 169 0.26 -4.96 -0.31
N PRO A 170 -0.54 -5.31 0.72
CA PRO A 170 -0.74 -6.69 1.14
C PRO A 170 -1.07 -7.59 -0.05
N SER A 171 -0.46 -8.79 -0.11
CA SER A 171 -0.81 -9.79 -1.12
C SER A 171 -2.15 -10.46 -0.85
N GLU A 172 -2.55 -10.49 0.43
CA GLU A 172 -3.82 -11.04 0.89
C GLU A 172 -4.80 -9.96 1.30
N ARG A 173 -6.07 -10.32 1.49
CA ARG A 173 -7.08 -9.40 2.02
C ARG A 173 -6.68 -8.99 3.45
N PRO A 174 -6.43 -7.70 3.72
CA PRO A 174 -6.11 -7.23 5.06
C PRO A 174 -7.37 -6.96 5.89
N ILE A 175 -7.25 -7.12 7.20
CA ILE A 175 -8.15 -6.52 8.19
C ILE A 175 -7.63 -5.10 8.39
N GLN A 176 -8.37 -4.11 7.89
CA GLN A 176 -7.98 -2.71 8.03
C GLN A 176 -8.46 -2.16 9.37
N LEU A 177 -7.59 -1.40 10.02
CA LEU A 177 -7.82 -0.74 11.30
C LEU A 177 -7.79 0.79 11.11
N ALA A 178 -8.29 1.51 12.11
CA ALA A 178 -8.25 2.97 12.11
C ALA A 178 -6.82 3.48 11.87
N GLN A 179 -6.68 4.45 10.96
CA GLN A 179 -5.39 5.05 10.60
C GLN A 179 -5.14 6.40 11.28
N ASP A 180 -6.03 6.81 12.18
CA ASP A 180 -5.94 8.02 13.00
C ASP A 180 -4.79 7.91 14.01
N VAL A 181 -4.44 8.99 14.72
CA VAL A 181 -3.44 8.85 15.80
C VAL A 181 -3.92 7.85 16.84
N ALA A 182 -3.04 6.94 17.26
CA ALA A 182 -3.41 5.83 18.15
C ALA A 182 -3.52 6.26 19.62
N PHE A 183 -2.70 7.22 20.05
CA PHE A 183 -2.59 7.65 21.44
C PHE A 183 -2.88 9.15 21.58
N LEU A 184 -3.69 9.49 22.56
CA LEU A 184 -4.02 10.88 22.91
C LEU A 184 -4.03 11.06 24.43
N ARG A 185 -3.66 12.25 24.87
CA ARG A 185 -3.91 12.65 26.27
C ARG A 185 -5.41 12.89 26.46
N PRO A 186 -5.95 12.73 27.69
CA PRO A 186 -7.38 12.91 27.96
C PRO A 186 -7.97 14.21 27.41
N LYS A 187 -7.26 15.33 27.58
CA LYS A 187 -7.67 16.64 27.06
C LYS A 187 -7.82 16.69 25.53
N ASP A 188 -7.03 15.91 24.80
CA ASP A 188 -6.98 15.91 23.34
C ASP A 188 -7.98 14.88 22.76
N SER A 189 -8.31 13.82 23.52
CA SER A 189 -9.28 12.79 23.10
C SER A 189 -10.76 13.24 23.15
N GLY A 190 -11.07 14.21 24.01
CA GLY A 190 -12.40 14.83 24.14
C GLY A 190 -13.59 13.85 24.17
N LEU A 191 -14.72 14.34 23.66
CA LEU A 191 -15.94 13.55 23.42
C LEU A 191 -15.87 12.75 22.10
N LYS A 192 -15.15 13.27 21.11
CA LYS A 192 -14.98 12.65 19.78
C LYS A 192 -13.49 12.54 19.47
N TRP A 193 -13.05 11.37 19.01
CA TRP A 193 -11.68 11.18 18.59
C TRP A 193 -11.35 12.06 17.37
N PRO A 194 -10.27 12.86 17.40
CA PRO A 194 -9.80 13.60 16.23
C PRO A 194 -9.45 12.66 15.08
N LEU A 195 -10.21 12.71 14.00
CA LEU A 195 -9.99 11.85 12.83
C LEU A 195 -8.93 12.43 11.89
N LYS A 196 -8.24 11.54 11.18
CA LYS A 196 -7.27 11.86 10.15
C LYS A 196 -7.96 12.68 9.04
N PRO A 197 -7.35 13.80 8.62
CA PRO A 197 -7.80 14.56 7.47
C PRO A 197 -7.92 13.73 6.19
N VAL A 198 -9.02 13.91 5.47
CA VAL A 198 -9.27 13.25 4.19
C VAL A 198 -9.34 14.30 3.08
N MET A 199 -8.55 14.10 2.03
CA MET A 199 -8.64 14.89 0.80
C MET A 199 -9.75 14.31 -0.08
N THR A 200 -10.59 15.17 -0.64
CA THR A 200 -11.66 14.79 -1.57
C THR A 200 -11.36 15.38 -2.96
N LYS A 201 -12.16 15.03 -3.96
CA LYS A 201 -12.02 15.67 -5.28
C LYS A 201 -12.38 17.15 -5.21
N GLU A 202 -13.36 17.46 -4.37
CA GLU A 202 -13.91 18.79 -4.13
C GLU A 202 -12.95 19.63 -3.27
N ASN A 203 -12.29 19.01 -2.29
CA ASN A 203 -11.27 19.62 -1.45
C ASN A 203 -9.94 18.85 -1.56
N PRO A 204 -9.12 19.15 -2.58
CA PRO A 204 -7.89 18.41 -2.88
C PRO A 204 -6.70 18.85 -2.00
N VAL A 205 -6.89 19.76 -1.05
CA VAL A 205 -5.84 20.22 -0.13
C VAL A 205 -6.06 19.53 1.21
N ASN A 206 -4.97 19.05 1.83
CA ASN A 206 -5.06 18.49 3.18
C ASN A 206 -5.49 19.58 4.17
N PRO A 207 -6.66 19.47 4.82
CA PRO A 207 -7.18 20.51 5.70
C PRO A 207 -6.39 20.66 7.00
N ASP A 208 -5.63 19.64 7.42
CA ASP A 208 -4.69 19.75 8.55
C ASP A 208 -3.38 18.98 8.26
N PRO A 209 -2.41 19.63 7.61
CA PRO A 209 -1.10 19.03 7.32
C PRO A 209 -0.29 18.65 8.56
N LEU A 210 -0.61 19.22 9.73
CA LEU A 210 0.09 19.00 10.98
C LEU A 210 -0.72 18.16 11.98
N TYR A 211 -1.85 17.57 11.55
CA TYR A 211 -2.75 16.73 12.36
C TYR A 211 -2.03 15.87 13.41
N PRO A 212 -1.07 15.00 13.05
CA PRO A 212 -0.48 14.12 14.06
C PRO A 212 0.41 14.91 15.03
N LYS A 213 1.15 15.90 14.54
CA LYS A 213 2.04 16.75 15.36
C LYS A 213 1.26 17.64 16.32
N ASN A 214 0.13 18.20 15.88
CA ASN A 214 -0.78 19.01 16.71
C ASN A 214 -1.33 18.21 17.88
N LEU A 215 -1.51 16.90 17.69
CA LEU A 215 -1.96 15.95 18.71
C LEU A 215 -0.81 15.32 19.52
N GLY A 216 0.41 15.81 19.34
CA GLY A 216 1.59 15.39 20.08
C GLY A 216 2.29 14.15 19.54
N TYR A 217 1.85 13.57 18.42
CA TYR A 217 2.56 12.47 17.79
C TYR A 217 3.86 12.95 17.14
N ALA A 218 4.97 12.28 17.45
CA ALA A 218 6.24 12.47 16.76
C ALA A 218 6.98 11.15 16.60
N PHE A 219 7.14 10.69 15.37
CA PHE A 219 7.92 9.50 15.07
C PHE A 219 9.42 9.73 15.32
N ARG A 220 10.08 8.80 16.03
CA ARG A 220 11.51 8.89 16.41
C ARG A 220 12.38 7.83 15.74
N GLY A 221 11.79 6.94 14.94
CA GLY A 221 12.50 5.86 14.25
C GLY A 221 12.12 4.50 14.78
N TYR A 222 12.86 3.48 14.35
CA TYR A 222 12.77 2.14 14.89
C TYR A 222 14.14 1.49 14.88
N ALA A 223 14.35 0.53 15.77
CA ALA A 223 15.56 -0.29 15.80
C ALA A 223 15.19 -1.73 15.47
N LEU A 224 16.00 -2.40 14.65
CA LEU A 224 15.82 -3.83 14.36
C LEU A 224 16.51 -4.66 15.43
N GLY A 225 15.78 -5.56 16.07
CA GLY A 225 16.35 -6.56 16.97
C GLY A 225 17.10 -7.66 16.22
N LYS A 226 17.67 -8.63 16.96
CA LYS A 226 18.48 -9.73 16.39
C LYS A 226 17.77 -10.54 15.29
N ASN A 227 16.45 -10.65 15.34
CA ASN A 227 15.64 -11.42 14.38
C ASN A 227 15.01 -10.55 13.27
N GLY A 228 15.42 -9.29 13.14
CA GLY A 228 14.82 -8.33 12.21
C GLY A 228 13.47 -7.75 12.65
N ASN A 229 12.99 -8.10 13.85
CA ASN A 229 11.76 -7.58 14.42
C ASN A 229 11.96 -6.10 14.86
N PRO A 230 11.18 -5.14 14.35
CA PRO A 230 11.35 -3.73 14.69
C PRO A 230 10.73 -3.37 16.04
N THR A 231 11.48 -2.61 16.85
CA THR A 231 10.95 -1.82 17.97
C THR A 231 10.71 -0.40 17.48
N LEU A 232 9.43 -0.01 17.35
CA LEU A 232 9.04 1.33 16.93
C LEU A 232 9.18 2.31 18.08
N ARG A 233 9.65 3.53 17.80
CA ARG A 233 9.82 4.60 18.79
C ARG A 233 9.12 5.85 18.32
N TYR A 234 8.26 6.40 19.17
CA TYR A 234 7.56 7.64 18.92
C TYR A 234 7.16 8.32 20.22
N LEU A 235 6.69 9.56 20.13
CA LEU A 235 6.19 10.32 21.27
C LEU A 235 4.68 10.54 21.18
N CYS A 236 4.04 10.68 22.33
CA CYS A 236 2.76 11.36 22.49
C CYS A 236 2.96 12.52 23.48
N GLY A 237 3.17 13.73 22.95
CA GLY A 237 3.63 14.87 23.74
C GLY A 237 5.03 14.61 24.31
N GLU A 238 5.14 14.58 25.63
CA GLU A 238 6.40 14.30 26.34
C GLU A 238 6.59 12.81 26.69
N ILE A 239 5.57 11.98 26.47
CA ILE A 239 5.61 10.55 26.80
C ILE A 239 6.30 9.81 25.64
N ALA A 240 7.39 9.12 25.93
CA ALA A 240 8.04 8.25 24.97
C ALA A 240 7.39 6.87 24.97
N ILE A 241 7.19 6.33 23.78
CA ILE A 241 6.51 5.07 23.54
C ILE A 241 7.43 4.18 22.71
N GLU A 242 7.76 3.01 23.24
CA GLU A 242 8.27 1.90 22.44
C GLU A 242 7.15 0.91 22.16
N ASP A 243 6.97 0.53 20.89
CA ASP A 243 5.89 -0.35 20.42
C ASP A 243 6.50 -1.55 19.68
N ARG A 244 6.14 -2.76 20.12
CA ARG A 244 6.70 -4.03 19.67
C ARG A 244 5.61 -5.02 19.34
N PHE A 245 5.84 -5.82 18.30
CA PHE A 245 4.91 -6.83 17.83
C PHE A 245 5.56 -8.20 17.85
N GLU A 246 4.82 -9.21 18.30
CA GLU A 246 5.30 -10.59 18.38
C GLU A 246 4.20 -11.56 17.96
N VAL A 247 4.57 -12.63 17.27
CA VAL A 247 3.64 -13.72 16.96
C VAL A 247 3.56 -14.66 18.16
N LYS A 248 2.38 -14.75 18.77
CA LYS A 248 2.11 -15.66 19.90
C LYS A 248 1.64 -17.03 19.42
N SER A 249 0.88 -17.05 18.33
CA SER A 249 0.42 -18.24 17.62
C SER A 249 0.13 -17.90 16.16
N GLU A 250 -0.20 -18.87 15.31
CA GLU A 250 -0.47 -18.62 13.89
C GLU A 250 -1.57 -17.60 13.56
N LYS A 251 -2.42 -17.26 14.54
CA LYS A 251 -3.51 -16.29 14.37
C LYS A 251 -3.43 -15.11 15.34
N ILE A 252 -2.51 -15.13 16.30
CA ILE A 252 -2.44 -14.15 17.38
C ILE A 252 -1.17 -13.30 17.25
N LEU A 253 -1.37 -12.01 16.97
CA LEU A 253 -0.34 -10.98 16.98
C LEU A 253 -0.41 -10.22 18.31
N LYS A 254 0.58 -10.40 19.16
CA LYS A 254 0.76 -9.63 20.40
C LYS A 254 1.39 -8.29 20.09
N ARG A 255 0.84 -7.21 20.65
CA ARG A 255 1.41 -5.86 20.63
C ARG A 255 1.73 -5.43 22.06
N SER A 256 2.96 -4.99 22.31
CA SER A 256 3.44 -4.59 23.63
C SER A 256 3.98 -3.17 23.59
N PHE A 257 3.62 -2.39 24.60
CA PHE A 257 3.98 -0.99 24.74
C PHE A 257 4.81 -0.78 25.99
N ASP A 258 5.93 -0.08 25.84
CA ASP A 258 6.66 0.49 26.97
C ASP A 258 6.50 2.00 26.95
N PHE A 259 6.03 2.56 28.06
CA PHE A 259 5.85 4.00 28.23
C PHE A 259 6.88 4.55 29.22
N ASP A 260 7.59 5.58 28.80
CA ASP A 260 8.41 6.42 29.66
C ASP A 260 7.73 7.78 29.82
N ALA A 261 7.15 7.98 31.01
CA ALA A 261 6.41 9.16 31.39
C ALA A 261 7.05 9.79 32.63
N LYS A 262 7.50 11.05 32.51
CA LYS A 262 8.14 11.78 33.63
C LYS A 262 7.19 12.14 34.77
N LYS A 263 5.88 12.12 34.50
CA LYS A 263 4.83 12.52 35.45
C LYS A 263 3.71 11.48 35.41
N PRO A 264 3.06 11.21 36.56
CA PRO A 264 1.86 10.40 36.58
C PRO A 264 0.76 10.99 35.69
N GLY A 265 -0.03 10.13 35.07
CA GLY A 265 -1.12 10.58 34.22
C GLY A 265 -1.90 9.42 33.60
N VAL A 266 -2.79 9.76 32.67
CA VAL A 266 -3.54 8.78 31.88
C VAL A 266 -3.29 9.08 30.41
N LEU A 267 -3.12 8.03 29.62
CA LEU A 267 -3.08 8.10 28.17
C LEU A 267 -4.26 7.30 27.61
N HIS A 268 -5.00 7.87 26.66
CA HIS A 268 -6.04 7.15 25.95
C HIS A 268 -5.45 6.50 24.71
N PHE A 269 -5.76 5.22 24.51
CA PHE A 269 -5.40 4.46 23.32
C PHE A 269 -6.67 4.01 22.61
N ARG A 270 -6.80 4.34 21.32
CA ARG A 270 -7.92 3.90 20.47
C ARG A 270 -7.61 2.52 19.92
N ALA A 271 -8.14 1.50 20.58
CA ALA A 271 -7.71 0.12 20.41
C ALA A 271 -8.44 -0.59 19.25
N LEU A 272 -9.72 -0.29 19.04
CA LEU A 272 -10.57 -0.92 18.04
C LEU A 272 -11.69 0.04 17.61
N THR A 273 -12.14 -0.08 16.36
CA THR A 273 -13.26 0.68 15.78
C THR A 273 -14.12 -0.23 14.91
N GLY A 274 -15.41 0.09 14.80
CA GLY A 274 -16.37 -0.62 13.95
C GLY A 274 -17.56 -1.14 14.76
N GLN A 275 -18.23 -2.17 14.28
CA GLN A 275 -19.24 -2.89 15.07
C GLN A 275 -18.54 -3.79 16.10
N ILE A 276 -18.52 -3.33 17.36
CA ILE A 276 -17.78 -3.97 18.44
C ILE A 276 -18.74 -4.71 19.36
N GLU A 277 -18.47 -5.99 19.56
CA GLU A 277 -19.11 -6.80 20.60
C GLU A 277 -18.17 -6.93 21.80
N SER A 278 -18.68 -6.66 23.01
CA SER A 278 -17.94 -6.89 24.25
C SER A 278 -18.20 -8.30 24.76
N GLU A 279 -17.12 -9.05 25.00
CA GLU A 279 -17.14 -10.35 25.69
C GLU A 279 -16.66 -10.18 27.14
N SER A 280 -16.76 -11.23 27.95
CA SER A 280 -16.29 -11.20 29.35
C SER A 280 -14.76 -11.15 29.44
N GLY A 281 -14.23 -10.49 30.48
CA GLY A 281 -12.80 -10.55 30.79
C GLY A 281 -11.90 -9.63 29.96
N GLY A 282 -12.43 -8.50 29.47
CA GLY A 282 -11.64 -7.54 28.70
C GLY A 282 -11.38 -7.98 27.26
N VAL A 283 -12.29 -8.79 26.71
CA VAL A 283 -12.24 -9.28 25.33
C VAL A 283 -13.28 -8.52 24.50
N PHE A 284 -12.88 -8.08 23.32
CA PHE A 284 -13.74 -7.35 22.39
C PHE A 284 -13.56 -7.93 20.99
N LYS A 285 -14.59 -7.93 20.15
CA LYS A 285 -14.47 -8.43 18.78
C LYS A 285 -15.21 -7.58 17.77
N THR A 286 -14.71 -7.62 16.54
CA THR A 286 -15.45 -7.31 15.32
C THR A 286 -15.64 -8.61 14.51
N ALA A 287 -16.23 -8.52 13.33
CA ALA A 287 -16.45 -9.68 12.46
C ALA A 287 -15.16 -10.46 12.11
N ASP A 288 -14.03 -9.77 11.93
CA ASP A 288 -12.77 -10.36 11.44
C ASP A 288 -11.69 -10.50 12.53
N LEU A 289 -11.85 -9.83 13.67
CA LEU A 289 -10.77 -9.64 14.64
C LEU A 289 -11.27 -9.66 16.08
N ARG A 290 -10.65 -10.48 16.94
CA ARG A 290 -10.81 -10.42 18.39
C ARG A 290 -9.61 -9.73 19.02
N LEU A 291 -9.87 -8.81 19.93
CA LEU A 291 -8.90 -8.09 20.74
C LEU A 291 -9.00 -8.56 22.20
N ILE A 292 -7.87 -8.96 22.77
CA ILE A 292 -7.79 -9.42 24.16
C ILE A 292 -6.87 -8.45 24.91
N LEU A 293 -7.41 -7.81 25.93
CA LEU A 293 -6.68 -6.84 26.75
C LEU A 293 -6.00 -7.51 27.94
N GLY A 294 -4.84 -6.97 28.35
CA GLY A 294 -4.25 -7.31 29.65
C GLY A 294 -5.14 -6.86 30.82
N SER A 295 -5.05 -7.56 31.95
CA SER A 295 -5.81 -7.23 33.16
C SER A 295 -5.46 -5.83 33.71
N GLY A 296 -6.46 -5.13 34.25
CA GLY A 296 -6.24 -3.89 35.01
C GLY A 296 -6.29 -2.59 34.19
N VAL A 297 -6.71 -2.64 32.93
CA VAL A 297 -6.92 -1.44 32.09
C VAL A 297 -8.41 -1.12 32.00
N GLU A 298 -8.80 0.09 32.39
CA GLU A 298 -10.19 0.56 32.23
C GLU A 298 -10.47 0.86 30.75
N THR A 299 -11.64 0.43 30.27
CA THR A 299 -12.07 0.62 28.88
C THR A 299 -13.34 1.43 28.78
N VAL A 300 -13.48 2.19 27.69
CA VAL A 300 -14.69 2.94 27.36
C VAL A 300 -15.08 2.63 25.92
N LEU A 301 -16.31 2.14 25.73
CA LEU A 301 -16.94 2.06 24.42
C LEU A 301 -17.74 3.33 24.15
N ARG A 302 -17.52 3.96 23.00
CA ARG A 302 -18.20 5.19 22.57
C ARG A 302 -18.80 5.00 21.19
N SER A 303 -19.98 5.56 20.94
CA SER A 303 -20.52 5.59 19.58
C SER A 303 -19.80 6.63 18.72
N ILE A 304 -19.51 6.29 17.47
CA ILE A 304 -18.87 7.22 16.50
C ILE A 304 -19.87 7.91 15.56
N GLY A 305 -21.18 7.71 15.77
CA GLY A 305 -22.26 8.42 15.06
C GLY A 305 -22.54 7.94 13.63
N VAL A 306 -21.95 6.81 13.23
CA VAL A 306 -22.20 6.13 11.94
C VAL A 306 -22.79 4.76 12.25
N ASP A 307 -23.99 4.44 11.74
CA ASP A 307 -24.60 3.10 11.67
C ASP A 307 -24.23 2.08 12.76
N GLY A 308 -24.37 2.47 14.03
CA GLY A 308 -24.09 1.60 15.18
C GLY A 308 -22.62 1.28 15.42
N GLU A 309 -21.69 1.88 14.67
CA GLU A 309 -20.26 1.76 14.90
C GLU A 309 -19.83 2.43 16.20
N GLN A 310 -18.81 1.85 16.80
CA GLN A 310 -18.23 2.23 18.06
C GLN A 310 -16.72 2.36 17.95
N GLU A 311 -16.14 3.04 18.93
CA GLU A 311 -14.71 3.01 19.23
C GLU A 311 -14.47 2.50 20.64
N LEU A 312 -13.48 1.62 20.78
CA LEU A 312 -12.99 1.13 22.05
C LEU A 312 -11.75 1.93 22.45
N LEU A 313 -11.85 2.64 23.56
CA LEU A 313 -10.73 3.35 24.16
C LEU A 313 -10.23 2.64 25.40
N MET A 314 -8.93 2.47 25.50
CA MET A 314 -8.24 2.02 26.71
C MET A 314 -7.69 3.23 27.45
N LYS A 315 -7.96 3.32 28.76
CA LYS A 315 -7.36 4.31 29.65
C LYS A 315 -6.13 3.70 30.31
N ILE A 316 -4.96 4.07 29.82
CA ILE A 316 -3.67 3.55 30.27
C ILE A 316 -3.16 4.44 31.41
N PRO A 317 -3.16 3.99 32.68
CA PRO A 317 -2.53 4.73 33.75
C PRO A 317 -1.01 4.68 33.59
N LEU A 318 -0.37 5.82 33.79
CA LEU A 318 1.08 5.98 33.72
C LEU A 318 1.59 6.45 35.07
N GLY A 319 2.53 5.71 35.64
CA GLY A 319 3.37 6.13 36.75
C GLY A 319 4.65 6.82 36.27
N PRO A 320 5.46 7.37 37.20
CA PRO A 320 6.74 8.01 36.89
C PRO A 320 7.85 7.02 36.49
N GLU A 321 7.63 5.72 36.71
CA GLU A 321 8.50 4.65 36.26
C GLU A 321 8.08 4.11 34.89
N LYS A 322 8.86 3.16 34.35
CA LYS A 322 8.55 2.52 33.07
C LYS A 322 7.27 1.69 33.18
N ASN A 323 6.25 2.03 32.41
CA ASN A 323 4.97 1.31 32.40
C ASN A 323 4.90 0.38 31.20
N THR A 324 4.50 -0.87 31.39
CA THR A 324 4.41 -1.87 30.31
C THR A 324 2.99 -2.40 30.17
N TYR A 325 2.46 -2.42 28.95
CA TYR A 325 1.13 -2.94 28.64
C TYR A 325 1.17 -3.81 27.38
N SER A 326 0.25 -4.77 27.27
CA SER A 326 0.12 -5.58 26.06
C SER A 326 -1.32 -5.87 25.70
N ILE A 327 -1.55 -6.08 24.41
CA ILE A 327 -2.82 -6.48 23.81
C ILE A 327 -2.56 -7.57 22.77
N ASP A 328 -3.48 -8.52 22.66
CA ASP A 328 -3.40 -9.59 21.67
C ASP A 328 -4.49 -9.38 20.61
N TYR A 329 -4.09 -9.40 19.35
CA TYR A 329 -4.97 -9.35 18.18
C TYR A 329 -5.09 -10.76 17.57
N GLU A 330 -6.25 -11.40 17.70
CA GLU A 330 -6.58 -12.70 17.12
C GLU A 330 -7.39 -12.53 15.84
N ILE A 331 -6.88 -13.06 14.72
CA ILE A 331 -7.60 -13.11 13.44
C ILE A 331 -8.68 -14.20 13.52
N LEU A 332 -9.94 -13.86 13.26
CA LEU A 332 -11.07 -14.79 13.35
C LEU A 332 -11.36 -15.54 12.05
N ARG A 333 -10.88 -15.05 10.91
CA ARG A 333 -11.09 -15.68 9.60
C ARG A 333 -10.04 -16.71 9.21
#